data_AF-A0A646KRJ4-F1
#
_entry.id   AF-A0A646KRJ4-F1
#
_cell.length_a   1.000
_cell.length_b   1.000
_cell.length_c   1.000
_cell.angle_alpha   90.00
_cell.angle_beta   90.00
_cell.angle_gamma   90.00
#
_symmetry.space_group_name_H-M   'P 1'
#
loop_
_entity.id
_entity.type
_entity.pdbx_description
1 polymer ?
#
loop_
_entity_poly.entity_id
_entity_poly.type
_entity_poly.pdbx_seq_one_letter_code
_entity_poly.pdbx_strand_id
1 'polypeptide(L)'
;MTPPRAERHGRRRGRLSGEFCTVEATPRDHWPKGAVLCVEVVHHPAAEYRWRFGESDPPNAAEHRWERLRTVAGVLRAAGYTVEIVERDGWRPGQQALRVARFSPAT
;
A
#
# COMPACT_ATOMS: atom_id res chain seq x y z
N MET A 1 31.34 7.22 -12.54
CA MET A 1 30.64 5.93 -12.33
C MET A 1 29.23 6.26 -11.88
N THR A 2 28.28 6.26 -12.80
CA THR A 2 26.88 6.68 -12.55
C THR A 2 26.06 5.43 -12.23
N PRO A 3 25.33 5.37 -11.11
CA PRO A 3 24.50 4.19 -10.82
C PRO A 3 23.39 4.05 -11.88
N PRO A 4 23.04 2.82 -12.28
CA PRO A 4 21.96 2.60 -13.23
C PRO A 4 20.63 3.10 -12.67
N ARG A 5 19.98 3.91 -13.50
CA ARG A 5 18.64 4.49 -13.33
C ARG A 5 17.68 3.34 -13.02
N ALA A 6 17.11 3.31 -11.82
CA ALA A 6 16.10 2.33 -11.42
C ALA A 6 15.03 2.23 -12.52
N GLU A 7 14.94 1.05 -13.13
CA GLU A 7 13.96 0.75 -14.16
C GLU A 7 12.58 0.95 -13.57
N ARG A 8 11.91 2.02 -14.00
CA ARG A 8 10.49 2.23 -13.75
C ARG A 8 9.76 1.18 -14.58
N HIS A 9 9.56 0.00 -14.01
CA HIS A 9 8.72 -1.02 -14.63
C HIS A 9 7.34 -0.42 -14.93
N GLY A 10 6.94 -0.62 -16.18
CA GLY A 10 5.94 0.16 -16.88
C GLY A 10 4.61 0.29 -16.15
N ARG A 11 4.15 1.54 -16.03
CA ARG A 11 2.74 1.85 -15.87
C ARG A 11 1.99 1.35 -17.11
N ARG A 12 1.49 0.11 -17.09
CA ARG A 12 0.34 -0.24 -17.94
C ARG A 12 -0.84 0.57 -17.42
N ARG A 13 -1.09 1.75 -18.01
CA ARG A 13 -2.35 2.49 -17.89
C ARG A 13 -3.44 1.74 -18.68
N GLY A 14 -3.72 0.49 -18.32
CA GLY A 14 -5.05 -0.04 -18.52
C GLY A 14 -5.93 0.68 -17.50
N ARG A 15 -7.04 1.27 -17.95
CA ARG A 15 -8.06 1.79 -17.04
C ARG A 15 -8.62 0.58 -16.29
N LEU A 16 -8.01 0.23 -15.16
CA LEU A 16 -8.53 -0.80 -14.27
C LEU A 16 -9.92 -0.32 -13.83
N SER A 17 -10.95 -0.93 -14.42
CA SER A 17 -12.35 -0.67 -14.13
C SER A 17 -12.76 -1.23 -12.75
N GLY A 18 -11.92 -2.06 -12.15
CA GLY A 18 -12.07 -2.58 -10.79
C GLY A 18 -11.17 -1.89 -9.76
N GLU A 19 -11.29 -2.36 -8.53
CA GLU A 19 -10.33 -2.07 -7.47
C GLU A 19 -9.02 -2.82 -7.69
N PHE A 20 -7.92 -2.29 -7.15
CA PHE A 20 -6.61 -2.92 -7.23
C PHE A 20 -5.71 -2.43 -6.09
N CYS A 21 -4.57 -3.09 -5.90
CA CYS A 21 -3.51 -2.60 -5.03
C CYS A 21 -2.24 -2.30 -5.82
N THR A 22 -1.49 -1.28 -5.42
CA THR A 22 -0.13 -1.04 -5.90
C THR A 22 0.86 -1.33 -4.79
N VAL A 23 2.08 -1.73 -5.18
CA VAL A 23 3.20 -1.91 -4.28
C VAL A 23 4.23 -0.82 -4.59
N GLU A 24 4.61 -0.07 -3.56
CA GLU A 24 5.56 1.02 -3.65
C GLU A 24 6.76 0.75 -2.74
N ALA A 25 7.95 1.13 -3.19
CA ALA A 25 9.14 1.01 -2.34
C ALA A 25 9.06 2.02 -1.20
N THR A 26 9.25 1.56 0.04
CA THR A 26 9.28 2.43 1.21
C THR A 26 10.65 3.12 1.31
N PRO A 27 10.71 4.44 1.57
CA PRO A 27 11.97 5.13 1.89
C PRO A 27 12.74 4.44 3.02
N ARG A 28 14.07 4.32 2.89
CA ARG A 28 14.89 3.47 3.77
C ARG A 28 14.87 3.91 5.24
N ASP A 29 14.71 5.19 5.47
CA ASP A 29 14.53 5.87 6.76
C ASP A 29 13.24 5.46 7.49
N HIS A 30 12.25 4.96 6.77
CA HIS A 30 10.99 4.45 7.35
C HIS A 30 11.00 2.93 7.57
N TRP A 31 12.12 2.24 7.32
CA TRP A 31 12.17 0.80 7.47
C TRP A 31 12.27 0.41 8.96
N PRO A 32 11.54 -0.62 9.40
CA PRO A 32 11.79 -1.23 10.69
C PRO A 32 13.24 -1.72 10.81
N LYS A 33 13.84 -1.56 12.00
CA LYS A 33 15.21 -2.03 12.26
C LYS A 33 15.32 -3.54 12.00
N GLY A 34 16.28 -3.94 11.16
CA GLY A 34 16.51 -5.35 10.81
C GLY A 34 15.65 -5.88 9.65
N ALA A 35 14.78 -5.06 9.05
CA ALA A 35 14.06 -5.46 7.85
C ALA A 35 15.00 -5.59 6.63
N VAL A 36 14.86 -6.69 5.90
CA VAL A 36 15.54 -6.95 4.62
C VAL A 36 14.71 -6.54 3.41
N LEU A 37 13.40 -6.38 3.60
CA LEU A 37 12.47 -5.82 2.64
C LEU A 37 11.49 -4.93 3.39
N CYS A 38 11.18 -3.75 2.86
CA CYS A 38 10.03 -2.96 3.29
C CYS A 38 9.39 -2.28 2.08
N VAL A 39 8.07 -2.48 1.94
CA VAL A 39 7.24 -1.90 0.89
C VAL A 39 5.94 -1.38 1.48
N GLU A 40 5.30 -0.45 0.78
CA GLU A 40 3.96 0.03 1.06
C GLU A 40 2.98 -0.56 0.04
N VAL A 41 1.90 -1.16 0.53
CA VAL A 41 0.79 -1.62 -0.30
C VAL A 41 -0.35 -0.62 -0.17
N VAL A 42 -0.74 -0.04 -1.31
CA VAL A 42 -1.77 0.99 -1.40
C VAL A 42 -3.00 0.43 -2.09
N HIS A 43 -4.16 0.52 -1.44
CA HIS A 43 -5.43 0.13 -2.05
C HIS A 43 -6.00 1.28 -2.90
N HIS A 44 -6.39 0.96 -4.12
CA HIS A 44 -7.08 1.84 -5.04
C HIS A 44 -8.51 1.32 -5.21
N PRO A 45 -9.51 2.01 -4.64
CA PRO A 45 -10.88 1.52 -4.65
C PRO A 45 -11.49 1.49 -6.06
N ALA A 46 -12.55 0.70 -6.20
CA ALA A 46 -13.41 0.72 -7.38
C ALA A 46 -14.03 2.12 -7.58
N ALA A 47 -14.45 2.41 -8.81
CA ALA A 47 -14.87 3.77 -9.18
C ALA A 47 -15.99 4.34 -8.31
N GLU A 48 -16.89 3.50 -7.81
CA GLU A 48 -18.01 3.87 -6.92
C GLU A 48 -17.58 4.28 -5.51
N TYR A 49 -16.44 3.78 -5.03
CA TYR A 49 -15.88 4.07 -3.71
C TYR A 49 -14.70 5.06 -3.77
N ARG A 50 -14.39 5.58 -4.96
CA ARG A 50 -13.34 6.59 -5.12
C ARG A 50 -13.82 7.93 -4.60
N TRP A 51 -13.04 8.46 -3.67
CA TRP A 51 -13.18 9.83 -3.24
C TRP A 51 -12.92 10.81 -4.40
N ARG A 52 -13.61 11.96 -4.35
CA ARG A 52 -13.46 13.08 -5.29
C ARG A 52 -13.15 14.35 -4.53
N PHE A 53 -12.25 15.17 -5.08
CA PHE A 53 -11.83 16.41 -4.44
C PHE A 53 -13.02 17.34 -4.17
N GLY A 54 -13.14 17.81 -2.93
CA GLY A 54 -14.25 18.67 -2.49
C GLY A 54 -15.53 17.93 -2.12
N GLU A 55 -15.58 16.60 -2.27
CA GLU A 55 -16.73 15.78 -1.89
C GLU A 55 -16.48 14.99 -0.60
N SER A 56 -17.55 14.62 0.09
CA SER A 56 -17.50 13.62 1.15
C SER A 56 -17.16 12.24 0.58
N ASP A 57 -16.74 11.32 1.45
CA ASP A 57 -16.59 9.92 1.03
C ASP A 57 -17.96 9.37 0.57
N PRO A 58 -18.00 8.55 -0.50
CA PRO A 58 -19.19 7.80 -0.85
C PRO A 58 -19.65 6.92 0.32
N PRO A 59 -20.96 6.57 0.40
CA PRO A 59 -21.45 5.65 1.41
C PRO A 59 -20.62 4.36 1.45
N ASN A 60 -20.30 3.90 2.66
CA ASN A 60 -19.51 2.69 2.94
C ASN A 60 -18.08 2.68 2.38
N ALA A 61 -17.58 3.77 1.77
CA ALA A 61 -16.23 3.78 1.20
C ALA A 61 -15.13 3.56 2.25
N ALA A 62 -15.31 4.08 3.47
CA ALA A 62 -14.38 3.87 4.56
C ALA A 62 -14.35 2.40 5.02
N GLU A 63 -15.52 1.78 5.18
CA GLU A 63 -15.64 0.36 5.55
C GLU A 63 -15.04 -0.54 4.47
N HIS A 64 -15.35 -0.28 3.19
CA HIS A 64 -14.80 -1.00 2.05
C HIS A 64 -13.27 -0.95 2.01
N ARG A 65 -12.68 0.24 2.19
CA ARG A 65 -11.21 0.40 2.27
C ARG A 65 -10.62 -0.41 3.42
N TRP A 66 -11.24 -0.36 4.59
CA TRP A 66 -10.80 -1.09 5.78
C TRP A 66 -10.86 -2.60 5.59
N GLU A 67 -11.96 -3.11 5.04
CA GLU A 67 -12.15 -4.54 4.77
C GLU A 67 -11.05 -5.04 3.82
N ARG A 68 -10.83 -4.32 2.71
CA ARG A 68 -9.82 -4.69 1.71
C ARG A 68 -8.40 -4.69 2.26
N LEU A 69 -8.03 -3.66 3.01
CA LEU A 69 -6.71 -3.62 3.67
C LEU A 69 -6.55 -4.76 4.67
N ARG A 70 -7.59 -5.12 5.44
CA ARG A 70 -7.54 -6.26 6.37
C ARG A 70 -7.40 -7.59 5.63
N THR A 71 -8.12 -7.81 4.54
CA THR A 71 -7.98 -9.02 3.72
C THR A 71 -6.55 -9.17 3.21
N VAL A 72 -5.99 -8.11 2.61
CA VAL A 72 -4.61 -8.12 2.10
C VAL A 72 -3.60 -8.34 3.23
N ALA A 73 -3.78 -7.65 4.37
CA ALA A 73 -2.93 -7.83 5.55
C ALA A 73 -2.96 -9.27 6.08
N GLY A 74 -4.14 -9.90 6.11
CA GLY A 74 -4.30 -11.30 6.53
C GLY A 74 -3.51 -12.26 5.63
N VAL A 75 -3.64 -12.11 4.30
CA VAL A 75 -2.90 -12.94 3.33
C VAL A 75 -1.39 -12.76 3.48
N LEU A 76 -0.91 -11.52 3.61
CA LEU A 76 0.51 -11.23 3.76
C LEU A 76 1.08 -11.75 5.08
N ARG A 77 0.32 -11.64 6.18
CA ARG A 77 0.71 -12.23 7.47
C ARG A 77 0.79 -13.75 7.40
N ALA A 78 -0.18 -14.39 6.74
CA ALA A 78 -0.14 -15.84 6.52
C ALA A 78 1.06 -16.29 5.68
N ALA A 79 1.56 -15.41 4.79
CA ALA A 79 2.79 -15.62 4.02
C ALA A 79 4.08 -15.28 4.79
N GLY A 80 3.99 -14.94 6.09
CA GLY A 80 5.15 -14.68 6.95
C GLY A 80 5.70 -13.25 6.92
N TYR A 81 4.97 -12.30 6.34
CA TYR A 81 5.34 -10.89 6.41
C TYR A 81 4.82 -10.23 7.68
N THR A 82 5.58 -9.28 8.20
CA THR A 82 5.09 -8.34 9.21
C THR A 82 4.31 -7.22 8.51
N VAL A 83 3.09 -6.95 8.98
CA VAL A 83 2.20 -5.97 8.36
C VAL A 83 1.67 -5.00 9.40
N GLU A 84 1.89 -3.71 9.16
CA GLU A 84 1.40 -2.58 9.93
C GLU A 84 0.45 -1.74 9.06
N ILE A 85 -0.65 -1.26 9.62
CA ILE A 85 -1.52 -0.28 8.94
C ILE A 85 -0.95 1.10 9.25
N VAL A 86 -0.67 1.87 8.20
CA VAL A 86 -0.05 3.19 8.32
C VAL A 86 -0.92 4.25 7.65
N GLU A 87 -0.96 5.42 8.26
CA GLU A 87 -1.44 6.65 7.63
C GLU A 87 -0.23 7.43 7.15
N ARG A 88 -0.37 8.08 5.99
CA ARG A 88 0.74 8.77 5.34
C ARG A 88 0.47 10.27 5.30
N ASP A 89 1.42 11.05 5.78
CA ASP A 89 1.35 12.51 5.68
C ASP A 89 1.25 12.94 4.21
N GLY A 90 0.37 13.89 3.94
CA GLY A 90 0.06 14.36 2.58
C GLY A 90 -0.96 13.51 1.83
N TRP A 91 -1.49 12.44 2.43
CA TRP A 91 -2.73 11.82 1.98
C TRP A 91 -3.95 12.48 2.63
N ARG A 92 -5.13 12.24 2.08
CA ARG A 92 -6.37 12.69 2.73
C ARG A 92 -6.49 12.00 4.10
N PRO A 93 -6.99 12.70 5.14
CA PRO A 93 -7.31 12.07 6.43
C PRO A 93 -8.12 10.77 6.25
N GLY A 94 -7.69 9.71 6.92
CA GLY A 94 -8.32 8.38 6.86
C GLY A 94 -7.95 7.53 5.63
N GLN A 95 -7.01 7.99 4.79
CA GLN A 95 -6.42 7.15 3.75
C GLN A 95 -5.26 6.35 4.35
N GLN A 96 -5.34 5.03 4.21
CA GLN A 96 -4.44 4.08 4.86
C GLN A 96 -3.72 3.21 3.83
N ALA A 97 -2.51 2.79 4.19
CA ALA A 97 -1.73 1.81 3.46
C ALA A 97 -1.29 0.67 4.40
N LEU A 98 -0.75 -0.39 3.82
CA LEU A 98 -0.06 -1.42 4.59
C LEU A 98 1.45 -1.25 4.43
N ARG A 99 2.16 -1.05 5.54
CA ARG A 99 3.61 -1.22 5.56
C ARG A 99 3.90 -2.70 5.76
N VAL A 100 4.57 -3.30 4.79
CA VAL A 100 4.89 -4.72 4.75
C VAL A 100 6.39 -4.88 4.86
N ALA A 101 6.84 -5.62 5.86
CA ALA A 101 8.25 -5.86 6.11
C ALA A 101 8.56 -7.36 6.17
N ARG A 102 9.76 -7.72 5.73
CA ARG A 102 10.35 -9.04 5.95
C ARG A 102 11.63 -8.87 6.74
N PHE A 103 11.83 -9.73 7.72
CA PHE A 103 13.05 -9.79 8.52
C PHE A 103 13.88 -11.00 8.11
N SER A 104 15.20 -10.91 8.26
CA SER A 104 16.03 -12.11 8.20
C SER A 104 15.65 -13.04 9.35
N PRO A 105 15.61 -14.36 9.14
CA PRO A 105 15.57 -15.29 10.26
C PRO A 105 16.78 -15.02 11.16
N ALA A 106 16.55 -15.03 12.48
CA ALA A 106 17.65 -14.99 13.44
C ALA A 106 18.59 -16.16 13.12
N THR A 107 19.84 -15.85 12.81
CA THR A 107 20.89 -16.85 12.58
C THR A 107 21.38 -17.39 13.90
#